data_AF-A0A3A6TYI7-F1
#
_entry.id   AF-A0A3A6TYI7-F1
#
_cell.length_a   1.000
_cell.length_b   1.000
_cell.length_c   1.000
_cell.angle_alpha   90.00
_cell.angle_beta   90.00
_cell.angle_gamma   90.00
#
_symmetry.space_group_name_H-M   'P 1'
#
loop_
_entity.id
_entity.type
_entity.pdbx_description
1 polymer ?
#
loop_
_entity_poly.entity_id
_entity_poly.type
_entity_poly.pdbx_seq_one_letter_code
_entity_poly.pdbx_strand_id
1 'polypeptide(L)'
;MSHSAADSISDLLTGDVRTKSNRIKSSSRYTKKPPEVMVKISGYCYSSDHTKSHFDYITRNGKLELEDELGETYDDRNIIHQLACDWQELQTHSKRRTRHSTHLVLSMPDGTEPKAVKQAVRQFAKKTFAHNYQYVMALHTDTDSPHVHLTVKNLGFDGKRLHVRKGVPQVWREQFMCELERLGVAAEATPSLKKVNFRNKQVSTLAHENNSSETSIER
;
A
#
# COMPACT_ATOMS: atom_id res chain seq x y z
N MET A 1 -9.45 -87.17 0.27
CA MET A 1 -8.45 -86.16 -0.09
C MET A 1 -9.15 -84.93 -0.62
N SER A 2 -8.68 -83.74 -0.20
CA SER A 2 -8.94 -82.37 -0.72
C SER A 2 -10.41 -81.89 -0.75
N HIS A 3 -10.83 -80.96 0.11
CA HIS A 3 -10.74 -79.48 -0.03
C HIS A 3 -11.46 -78.98 -1.30
N SER A 4 -12.30 -77.94 -1.33
CA SER A 4 -12.57 -76.85 -0.39
C SER A 4 -13.71 -75.97 -0.98
N ALA A 5 -14.60 -75.50 -0.09
CA ALA A 5 -15.23 -74.16 0.03
C ALA A 5 -15.74 -73.44 -1.25
N ALA A 6 -17.05 -73.17 -1.34
CA ALA A 6 -17.77 -72.03 -0.77
C ALA A 6 -17.77 -70.84 -1.76
N ASP A 7 -18.91 -70.51 -2.35
CA ASP A 7 -20.01 -69.68 -1.82
C ASP A 7 -19.89 -68.22 -2.26
N SER A 8 -20.86 -67.86 -3.10
CA SER A 8 -21.54 -66.57 -3.27
C SER A 8 -20.81 -65.32 -2.75
N ILE A 9 -20.34 -64.51 -3.69
CA ILE A 9 -19.83 -63.13 -3.52
C ILE A 9 -20.92 -62.14 -3.05
N SER A 10 -22.12 -62.61 -2.70
CA SER A 10 -23.30 -61.77 -2.49
C SER A 10 -23.46 -61.22 -1.06
N ASP A 11 -22.68 -61.69 -0.08
CA ASP A 11 -22.84 -61.30 1.33
C ASP A 11 -21.86 -60.22 1.82
N LEU A 12 -21.03 -59.66 0.93
CA LEU A 12 -20.03 -58.65 1.30
C LEU A 12 -20.55 -57.21 1.29
N LEU A 13 -21.84 -56.98 1.01
CA LEU A 13 -22.43 -55.64 0.86
C LEU A 13 -23.61 -55.36 1.81
N THR A 14 -23.77 -56.14 2.87
CA THR A 14 -24.81 -55.94 3.90
C THR A 14 -24.17 -55.77 5.28
N GLY A 15 -23.36 -54.72 5.43
CA GLY A 15 -22.89 -54.25 6.72
C GLY A 15 -23.24 -52.79 6.92
N ASP A 16 -24.05 -52.48 7.93
CA ASP A 16 -24.32 -51.11 8.38
C ASP A 16 -23.00 -50.40 8.73
N VAL A 17 -22.56 -49.48 7.86
CA VAL A 17 -21.41 -48.63 8.15
C VAL A 17 -21.83 -47.57 9.15
N ARG A 18 -21.64 -47.86 10.45
CA ARG A 18 -21.63 -46.82 11.49
C ARG A 18 -20.41 -45.92 11.30
N THR A 19 -20.56 -44.85 10.53
CA THR A 19 -19.61 -43.74 10.56
C THR A 19 -19.71 -43.05 11.92
N LYS A 20 -18.80 -43.35 12.84
CA LYS A 20 -18.53 -42.43 13.95
C LYS A 20 -18.11 -41.11 13.32
N SER A 21 -18.96 -40.09 13.44
CA SER A 21 -18.59 -38.73 13.07
C SER A 21 -17.44 -38.31 13.96
N ASN A 22 -16.22 -38.47 13.46
CA ASN A 22 -15.07 -37.77 14.01
C ASN A 22 -15.31 -36.30 13.66
N ARG A 23 -16.07 -35.62 14.52
CA ARG A 23 -16.12 -34.17 14.56
C ARG A 23 -14.70 -33.74 14.91
N ILE A 24 -13.91 -33.49 13.87
CA ILE A 24 -12.64 -32.78 13.99
C ILE A 24 -13.01 -31.49 14.71
N LYS A 25 -12.68 -31.41 16.01
CA LYS A 25 -12.81 -30.18 16.77
C LYS A 25 -11.99 -29.17 16.00
N SER A 26 -12.65 -28.12 15.50
CA SER A 26 -11.98 -27.02 14.82
C SER A 26 -10.87 -26.55 15.76
N SER A 27 -9.63 -26.80 15.37
CA SER A 27 -8.45 -26.27 16.03
C SER A 27 -8.66 -24.77 16.12
N SER A 28 -8.84 -24.24 17.34
CA SER A 28 -8.98 -22.81 17.63
C SER A 28 -7.64 -22.10 17.47
N ARG A 29 -6.95 -22.33 16.34
CA ARG A 29 -5.81 -21.53 15.90
C ARG A 29 -6.37 -20.19 15.46
N TYR A 30 -6.53 -19.30 16.43
CA TYR A 30 -6.38 -17.86 16.31
C TYR A 30 -6.76 -17.32 14.93
N THR A 31 -8.06 -17.11 14.67
CA THR A 31 -8.53 -16.36 13.50
C THR A 31 -8.25 -14.86 13.70
N LYS A 32 -6.97 -14.49 13.82
CA LYS A 32 -6.56 -13.10 13.68
C LYS A 32 -6.73 -12.77 12.21
N LYS A 33 -7.47 -11.70 11.91
CA LYS A 33 -7.54 -11.17 10.55
C LYS A 33 -6.11 -10.95 10.03
N PRO A 34 -5.86 -11.16 8.73
CA PRO A 34 -4.55 -10.87 8.16
C PRO A 34 -4.18 -9.40 8.39
N PRO A 35 -2.88 -9.08 8.53
CA PRO A 35 -2.42 -7.71 8.73
C PRO A 35 -2.81 -6.82 7.55
N GLU A 36 -3.24 -5.58 7.83
CA GLU A 36 -3.67 -4.65 6.77
C GLU A 36 -2.47 -3.93 6.13
N VAL A 37 -2.40 -3.95 4.79
CA VAL A 37 -1.38 -3.21 4.02
C VAL A 37 -1.72 -1.73 3.96
N MET A 38 -0.68 -0.88 3.91
CA MET A 38 -0.85 0.55 3.70
C MET A 38 -0.10 1.00 2.44
N VAL A 39 -0.79 1.77 1.60
CA VAL A 39 -0.18 2.53 0.51
C VAL A 39 -0.66 3.97 0.60
N LYS A 40 0.28 4.91 0.63
CA LYS A 40 0.00 6.34 0.72
C LYS A 40 0.89 7.12 -0.22
N ILE A 41 0.33 8.16 -0.84
CA ILE A 41 1.11 9.21 -1.48
C ILE A 41 1.60 10.16 -0.39
N SER A 42 2.90 10.19 -0.14
CA SER A 42 3.51 10.97 0.94
C SER A 42 3.86 12.40 0.52
N GLY A 43 4.14 12.62 -0.76
CA GLY A 43 4.60 13.93 -1.23
C GLY A 43 4.92 13.98 -2.72
N TYR A 44 5.51 15.11 -3.11
CA TYR A 44 5.95 15.41 -4.47
C TYR A 44 7.19 16.32 -4.42
N CYS A 45 8.09 16.19 -5.39
CA CYS A 45 9.13 17.20 -5.64
C CYS A 45 8.74 18.15 -6.78
N TYR A 46 9.33 19.34 -6.76
CA TYR A 46 9.11 20.40 -7.76
C TYR A 46 10.40 20.90 -8.41
N SER A 47 11.56 20.41 -7.97
CA SER A 47 12.87 20.77 -8.48
C SER A 47 13.89 19.65 -8.25
N SER A 48 15.07 19.77 -8.86
CA SER A 48 16.22 18.90 -8.60
C SER A 48 16.67 18.97 -7.14
N ASP A 49 16.76 20.18 -6.55
CA ASP A 49 17.16 20.35 -5.14
C ASP A 49 16.20 19.67 -4.17
N HIS A 50 14.89 19.74 -4.44
CA HIS A 50 13.88 19.02 -3.67
C HIS A 50 14.05 17.50 -3.81
N THR A 51 14.37 17.02 -5.02
CA THR A 51 14.62 15.59 -5.29
C THR A 51 15.87 15.10 -4.57
N LYS A 52 16.96 15.87 -4.62
CA LYS A 52 18.19 15.60 -3.87
C LYS A 52 17.95 15.53 -2.36
N SER A 53 17.22 16.51 -1.82
CA SER A 53 16.86 16.53 -0.39
C SER A 53 15.97 15.33 -0.01
N HIS A 54 15.06 14.92 -0.91
CA HIS A 54 14.23 13.75 -0.70
C HIS A 54 15.06 12.45 -0.74
N PHE A 55 16.01 12.34 -1.66
CA PHE A 55 16.91 11.18 -1.74
C PHE A 55 17.81 11.08 -0.52
N ASP A 56 18.37 12.19 -0.05
CA ASP A 56 19.09 12.26 1.23
C ASP A 56 18.20 11.77 2.38
N TYR A 57 16.92 12.19 2.43
CA TYR A 57 15.98 11.73 3.45
C TYR A 57 15.71 10.21 3.38
N ILE A 58 15.32 9.66 2.23
CA ILE A 58 14.95 8.24 2.11
C ILE A 58 16.16 7.31 2.18
N THR A 59 17.38 7.80 1.92
CA THR A 59 18.61 7.01 2.08
C THR A 59 19.27 7.23 3.44
N ARG A 60 18.68 8.05 4.33
CA ARG A 60 19.30 8.48 5.59
C ARG A 60 20.71 9.05 5.38
N ASN A 61 20.88 9.84 4.33
CA ASN A 61 22.13 10.43 3.83
C ASN A 61 23.15 9.39 3.33
N GLY A 62 22.70 8.40 2.54
CA GLY A 62 23.55 7.33 2.00
C GLY A 62 23.85 6.18 2.98
N LYS A 63 23.10 6.06 4.08
CA LYS A 63 23.23 4.94 5.03
C LYS A 63 22.35 3.75 4.66
N LEU A 64 21.34 3.97 3.82
CA LEU A 64 20.44 2.95 3.31
C LEU A 64 20.59 2.87 1.80
N GLU A 65 20.55 1.64 1.29
CA GLU A 65 20.58 1.36 -0.15
C GLU A 65 19.36 1.96 -0.85
N LEU A 66 19.63 2.66 -1.94
CA LEU A 66 18.64 3.08 -2.93
C LEU A 66 18.68 2.10 -4.10
N GLU A 67 17.53 1.61 -4.54
CA GLU A 67 17.43 0.69 -5.67
C GLU A 67 16.57 1.30 -6.78
N ASP A 68 16.98 1.20 -8.04
CA ASP A 68 16.24 1.74 -9.19
C ASP A 68 15.35 0.72 -9.92
N GLU A 69 14.75 1.14 -11.05
CA GLU A 69 13.89 0.28 -11.86
C GLU A 69 14.60 -0.91 -12.52
N LEU A 70 15.92 -0.84 -12.70
CA LEU A 70 16.76 -1.89 -13.27
C LEU A 70 17.24 -2.88 -12.20
N GLY A 71 17.06 -2.53 -10.92
CA GLY A 71 17.54 -3.29 -9.78
C GLY A 71 18.99 -2.97 -9.41
N GLU A 72 19.55 -1.88 -9.95
CA GLU A 72 20.86 -1.38 -9.53
C GLU A 72 20.72 -0.72 -8.16
N THR A 73 21.71 -0.95 -7.29
CA THR A 73 21.72 -0.44 -5.92
C THR A 73 22.82 0.58 -5.72
N TYR A 74 22.48 1.68 -5.05
CA TYR A 74 23.36 2.80 -4.77
C TYR A 74 23.39 3.09 -3.27
N ASP A 75 24.59 3.24 -2.73
CA ASP A 75 24.86 3.66 -1.35
C ASP A 75 25.74 4.93 -1.30
N ASP A 76 26.49 5.21 -2.36
CA ASP A 76 27.28 6.45 -2.48
C ASP A 76 26.37 7.68 -2.68
N ARG A 77 26.48 8.62 -1.75
CA ARG A 77 25.70 9.86 -1.72
C ARG A 77 25.92 10.75 -2.95
N ASN A 78 27.12 10.80 -3.51
CA ASN A 78 27.39 11.60 -4.71
C ASN A 78 26.71 11.01 -5.93
N ILE A 79 26.70 9.67 -6.06
CA ILE A 79 25.99 8.98 -7.15
C ILE A 79 24.48 9.24 -7.02
N ILE A 80 23.93 9.12 -5.80
CA ILE A 80 22.52 9.43 -5.52
C ILE A 80 22.19 10.89 -5.87
N HIS A 81 23.09 11.83 -5.60
CA HIS A 81 22.90 13.24 -5.98
C HIS A 81 22.95 13.45 -7.49
N GLN A 82 23.84 12.75 -8.19
CA GLN A 82 23.89 12.79 -9.64
C GLN A 82 22.59 12.26 -10.24
N LEU A 83 22.07 11.14 -9.73
CA LEU A 83 20.78 10.60 -10.13
C LEU A 83 19.64 11.61 -9.93
N ALA A 84 19.64 12.35 -8.82
CA ALA A 84 18.67 13.42 -8.58
C ALA A 84 18.80 14.59 -9.57
N CYS A 85 20.02 14.92 -10.00
CA CYS A 85 20.28 15.91 -11.05
C CYS A 85 19.79 15.42 -12.41
N ASP A 86 19.97 14.15 -12.74
CA ASP A 86 19.51 13.55 -14.02
C ASP A 86 17.98 13.50 -14.12
N TRP A 87 17.29 13.59 -12.97
CA TRP A 87 15.84 13.75 -12.91
C TRP A 87 15.37 15.18 -13.17
N GLN A 88 16.28 16.14 -13.33
CA GLN A 88 15.95 17.50 -13.71
C GLN A 88 15.40 17.52 -15.13
N GLU A 89 14.22 18.13 -15.29
CA GLU A 89 13.64 18.37 -16.60
C GLU A 89 14.15 19.71 -17.14
N LEU A 90 14.45 19.77 -18.44
CA LEU A 90 14.77 21.02 -19.12
C LEU A 90 13.58 21.98 -18.99
N GLN A 91 13.84 23.17 -18.43
CA GLN A 91 12.82 24.15 -18.02
C GLN A 91 11.95 24.68 -19.18
N THR A 92 12.34 24.42 -20.43
CA THR A 92 11.73 24.93 -21.66
C THR A 92 10.25 24.57 -21.83
N HIS A 93 9.75 23.55 -21.13
CA HIS A 93 8.36 23.08 -21.27
C HIS A 93 7.57 22.97 -19.94
N SER A 94 8.15 23.36 -18.81
CA SER A 94 7.50 23.16 -17.50
C SER A 94 6.80 24.44 -17.02
N LYS A 95 5.53 24.32 -16.60
CA LYS A 95 4.80 25.42 -15.94
C LYS A 95 5.34 25.60 -14.52
N ARG A 96 5.19 26.81 -13.96
CA ARG A 96 5.49 27.08 -12.55
C ARG A 96 4.79 26.05 -11.64
N ARG A 97 5.55 25.36 -10.77
CA ARG A 97 5.09 24.31 -9.82
C ARG A 97 4.66 22.98 -10.46
N THR A 98 5.24 22.61 -11.60
CA THR A 98 5.06 21.26 -12.14
C THR A 98 5.68 20.22 -11.18
N ARG A 99 4.99 19.11 -10.93
CA ARG A 99 5.49 18.05 -10.02
C ARG A 99 6.49 17.17 -10.75
N HIS A 100 7.76 17.18 -10.36
CA HIS A 100 8.82 16.37 -10.97
C HIS A 100 8.76 14.91 -10.56
N SER A 101 8.35 14.62 -9.33
CA SER A 101 8.21 13.25 -8.84
C SER A 101 7.00 13.09 -7.91
N THR A 102 6.55 11.85 -7.77
CA THR A 102 5.52 11.43 -6.83
C THR A 102 6.12 10.43 -5.84
N HIS A 103 5.88 10.64 -4.55
CA HIS A 103 6.42 9.81 -3.48
C HIS A 103 5.32 8.92 -2.90
N LEU A 104 5.63 7.64 -2.78
CA LEU A 104 4.77 6.59 -2.25
C LEU A 104 5.45 6.00 -1.01
N VAL A 105 4.64 5.67 -0.02
CA VAL A 105 5.05 4.84 1.10
C VAL A 105 4.16 3.61 1.11
N LEU A 106 4.79 2.45 1.05
CA LEU A 106 4.15 1.14 1.16
C LEU A 106 4.64 0.50 2.45
N SER A 107 3.74 0.17 3.37
CA SER A 107 4.12 -0.36 4.68
C SER A 107 3.30 -1.57 5.08
N MET A 108 3.89 -2.35 5.98
CA MET A 108 3.25 -3.48 6.67
C MET A 108 3.34 -3.29 8.18
N PRO A 109 2.37 -3.80 8.95
CA PRO A 109 2.49 -3.83 10.40
C PRO A 109 3.72 -4.59 10.88
N ASP A 110 4.16 -4.25 12.08
CA ASP A 110 5.27 -4.87 12.80
C ASP A 110 5.13 -6.41 12.81
N GLY A 111 6.29 -7.08 12.74
CA GLY A 111 6.35 -8.55 12.65
C GLY A 111 6.27 -9.10 11.23
N THR A 112 6.03 -8.25 10.22
CA THR A 112 6.21 -8.64 8.81
C THR A 112 7.69 -8.61 8.44
N GLU A 113 8.17 -9.61 7.70
CA GLU A 113 9.58 -9.72 7.31
C GLU A 113 9.97 -8.60 6.32
N PRO A 114 10.95 -7.72 6.63
CA PRO A 114 11.24 -6.54 5.81
C PRO A 114 11.72 -6.84 4.39
N LYS A 115 12.47 -7.94 4.16
CA LYS A 115 12.92 -8.29 2.81
C LYS A 115 11.75 -8.71 1.92
N ALA A 116 10.75 -9.40 2.46
CA ALA A 116 9.52 -9.76 1.78
C ALA A 116 8.72 -8.49 1.42
N VAL A 117 8.68 -7.50 2.32
CA VAL A 117 8.11 -6.17 2.01
C VAL A 117 8.87 -5.52 0.84
N LYS A 118 10.20 -5.41 0.91
CA LYS A 118 11.02 -4.85 -0.18
C LYS A 118 10.79 -5.59 -1.50
N GLN A 119 10.76 -6.92 -1.48
CA GLN A 119 10.55 -7.74 -2.66
C GLN A 119 9.13 -7.59 -3.24
N ALA A 120 8.09 -7.52 -2.41
CA ALA A 120 6.73 -7.26 -2.86
C ALA A 120 6.61 -5.87 -3.51
N VAL A 121 7.21 -4.84 -2.89
CA VAL A 121 7.24 -3.48 -3.47
C VAL A 121 8.01 -3.44 -4.78
N ARG A 122 9.13 -4.16 -4.90
CA ARG A 122 9.88 -4.31 -6.16
C ARG A 122 9.00 -4.86 -7.28
N GLN A 123 8.26 -5.96 -7.02
CA GLN A 123 7.38 -6.56 -8.02
C GLN A 123 6.20 -5.65 -8.37
N PHE A 124 5.62 -4.99 -7.38
CA PHE A 124 4.58 -3.99 -7.56
C PHE A 124 5.06 -2.83 -8.45
N ALA A 125 6.22 -2.25 -8.14
CA ALA A 125 6.78 -1.11 -8.86
C ALA A 125 7.12 -1.50 -10.30
N LYS A 126 7.71 -2.68 -10.50
CA LYS A 126 8.02 -3.21 -11.84
C LYS A 126 6.78 -3.34 -12.71
N LYS A 127 5.69 -3.92 -12.18
CA LYS A 127 4.43 -4.10 -12.92
C LYS A 127 3.70 -2.78 -13.18
N THR A 128 3.83 -1.82 -12.26
CA THR A 128 3.03 -0.58 -12.29
C THR A 128 3.72 0.54 -13.06
N PHE A 129 5.05 0.64 -12.98
CA PHE A 129 5.79 1.83 -13.40
C PHE A 129 6.89 1.53 -14.43
N ALA A 130 7.61 0.40 -14.33
CA ALA A 130 8.86 0.18 -15.10
C ALA A 130 8.69 0.22 -16.63
N HIS A 131 7.47 0.02 -17.14
CA HIS A 131 7.21 0.15 -18.58
C HIS A 131 7.43 1.58 -19.09
N ASN A 132 7.10 2.60 -18.29
CA ASN A 132 7.08 4.00 -18.77
C ASN A 132 7.77 5.00 -17.84
N TYR A 133 8.12 4.63 -16.61
CA TYR A 133 8.63 5.57 -15.61
C TYR A 133 9.90 5.07 -14.95
N GLN A 134 10.85 5.98 -14.75
CA GLN A 134 11.97 5.80 -13.84
C GLN A 134 11.48 5.88 -12.39
N TYR A 135 12.04 5.07 -11.51
CA TYR A 135 11.73 5.13 -10.09
C TYR A 135 12.88 4.64 -9.23
N VAL A 136 12.89 5.07 -7.98
CA VAL A 136 13.81 4.56 -6.97
C VAL A 136 13.06 4.13 -5.73
N MET A 137 13.59 3.14 -5.00
CA MET A 137 13.01 2.67 -3.75
C MET A 137 14.06 2.42 -2.67
N ALA A 138 13.69 2.70 -1.42
CA ALA A 138 14.51 2.45 -0.23
C ALA A 138 13.68 1.79 0.87
N LEU A 139 14.19 0.73 1.47
CA LEU A 139 13.56 0.03 2.59
C LEU A 139 14.00 0.67 3.91
N HIS A 140 13.03 1.02 4.75
CA HIS A 140 13.22 1.50 6.11
C HIS A 140 12.77 0.43 7.11
N THR A 141 13.62 0.17 8.10
CA THR A 141 13.38 -0.80 9.20
C THR A 141 13.72 -0.20 10.56
N ASP A 142 13.97 1.11 10.61
CA ASP A 142 14.35 1.90 11.78
C ASP A 142 13.14 2.42 12.57
N THR A 143 11.93 2.10 12.11
CA THR A 143 10.67 2.31 12.82
C THR A 143 9.99 0.97 13.08
N ASP A 144 9.03 0.96 14.00
CA ASP A 144 8.18 -0.18 14.36
C ASP A 144 7.70 -0.98 13.12
N SER A 145 7.16 -0.29 12.12
CA SER A 145 6.59 -0.91 10.91
C SER A 145 7.55 -0.84 9.71
N PRO A 146 7.91 -1.98 9.08
CA PRO A 146 8.74 -1.97 7.87
C PRO A 146 8.00 -1.30 6.72
N HIS A 147 8.70 -0.38 6.05
CA HIS A 147 8.11 0.38 4.95
C HIS A 147 9.12 0.71 3.87
N VAL A 148 8.62 0.85 2.64
CA VAL A 148 9.42 1.24 1.48
C VAL A 148 8.97 2.60 1.01
N HIS A 149 9.93 3.52 0.93
CA HIS A 149 9.79 4.74 0.18
C HIS A 149 10.00 4.44 -1.30
N LEU A 150 9.00 4.68 -2.14
CA LEU A 150 9.06 4.54 -3.59
C LEU A 150 8.84 5.91 -4.23
N THR A 151 9.82 6.40 -4.96
CA THR A 151 9.76 7.70 -5.64
C THR A 151 9.75 7.49 -7.14
N VAL A 152 8.73 8.02 -7.82
CA VAL A 152 8.53 7.86 -9.26
C VAL A 152 8.75 9.19 -9.95
N LYS A 153 9.59 9.23 -11.00
CA LYS A 153 9.74 10.40 -11.86
C LYS A 153 8.44 10.57 -12.66
N ASN A 154 7.85 11.76 -12.58
CA ASN A 154 6.52 11.96 -13.16
C ASN A 154 6.56 12.05 -14.67
N LEU A 155 7.60 12.60 -15.29
CA LEU A 155 7.72 12.58 -16.75
C LEU A 155 8.17 11.19 -17.19
N GLY A 156 7.29 10.47 -17.89
CA GLY A 156 7.57 9.15 -18.42
C GLY A 156 8.39 9.19 -19.71
N PHE A 157 8.84 8.01 -20.15
CA PHE A 157 9.58 7.82 -21.40
C PHE A 157 8.73 8.19 -22.63
N ASP A 158 7.40 8.08 -22.54
CA ASP A 158 6.44 8.52 -23.55
C ASP A 158 6.21 10.04 -23.59
N GLY A 159 6.92 10.81 -22.76
CA GLY A 159 6.76 12.26 -22.64
C GLY A 159 5.48 12.69 -21.90
N LYS A 160 4.68 11.74 -21.37
CA LYS A 160 3.48 12.05 -20.60
C LYS A 160 3.75 11.99 -19.11
N ARG A 161 2.99 12.80 -18.38
CA ARG A 161 3.15 12.93 -16.93
C ARG A 161 2.26 11.94 -16.17
N LEU A 162 2.84 11.29 -15.16
CA LEU A 162 2.11 10.46 -14.21
C LEU A 162 1.01 11.28 -13.55
N HIS A 163 -0.22 10.81 -13.68
CA HIS A 163 -1.38 11.45 -13.07
C HIS A 163 -2.15 10.45 -12.21
N VAL A 164 -1.97 10.57 -10.89
CA VAL A 164 -2.61 9.68 -9.92
C VAL A 164 -4.04 10.15 -9.65
N ARG A 165 -5.01 9.48 -10.26
CA ARG A 165 -6.44 9.76 -10.08
C ARG A 165 -6.91 9.27 -8.70
N LYS A 166 -8.07 9.81 -8.28
CA LYS A 166 -8.78 9.29 -7.11
C LYS A 166 -9.10 7.81 -7.30
N GLY A 167 -8.88 7.00 -6.26
CA GLY A 167 -9.12 5.55 -6.28
C GLY A 167 -7.89 4.72 -6.65
N VAL A 168 -6.93 5.28 -7.39
CA VAL A 168 -5.69 4.58 -7.75
C VAL A 168 -4.92 4.05 -6.53
N PRO A 169 -4.80 4.78 -5.40
CA PRO A 169 -4.16 4.24 -4.20
C PRO A 169 -4.81 2.98 -3.63
N GLN A 170 -6.12 2.77 -3.82
CA GLN A 170 -6.78 1.52 -3.42
C GLN A 170 -6.35 0.37 -4.34
N VAL A 171 -6.32 0.61 -5.65
CA VAL A 171 -5.82 -0.37 -6.63
C VAL A 171 -4.37 -0.76 -6.30
N TRP A 172 -3.53 0.23 -5.94
CA TRP A 172 -2.16 -0.04 -5.51
C TRP A 172 -2.07 -0.83 -4.21
N ARG A 173 -2.95 -0.60 -3.23
CA ARG A 173 -3.04 -1.44 -2.03
C ARG A 173 -3.36 -2.90 -2.38
N GLU A 174 -4.33 -3.12 -3.25
CA GLU A 174 -4.71 -4.46 -3.70
C GLU A 174 -3.58 -5.14 -4.46
N GLN A 175 -2.90 -4.43 -5.36
CA GLN A 175 -1.75 -4.96 -6.08
C GLN A 175 -0.59 -5.30 -5.13
N PHE A 176 -0.29 -4.43 -4.16
CA PHE A 176 0.76 -4.68 -3.17
C PHE A 176 0.44 -5.90 -2.31
N MET A 177 -0.80 -6.03 -1.84
CA MET A 177 -1.29 -7.21 -1.13
C MET A 177 -1.13 -8.48 -1.97
N CYS A 178 -1.51 -8.46 -3.25
CA CYS A 178 -1.31 -9.60 -4.15
C CYS A 178 0.18 -10.00 -4.30
N GLU A 179 1.12 -9.04 -4.31
CA GLU A 179 2.54 -9.36 -4.33
C GLU A 179 3.05 -9.94 -3.00
N LEU A 180 2.53 -9.48 -1.87
CA LEU A 180 2.84 -10.05 -0.55
C LEU A 180 2.35 -11.51 -0.44
N GLU A 181 1.12 -11.79 -0.87
CA GLU A 181 0.54 -13.13 -0.84
C GLU A 181 1.35 -14.12 -1.70
N ARG A 182 1.86 -13.67 -2.86
CA ARG A 182 2.75 -14.49 -3.70
C ARG A 182 4.06 -14.87 -3.01
N LEU A 183 4.49 -14.09 -2.02
CA LEU A 183 5.66 -14.38 -1.18
C LEU A 183 5.30 -15.15 0.10
N GLY A 184 4.03 -15.56 0.25
CA GLY A 184 3.54 -16.28 1.43
C GLY A 184 3.29 -15.38 2.65
N VAL A 185 3.25 -14.06 2.47
CA VAL A 185 2.92 -13.11 3.52
C VAL A 185 1.41 -12.84 3.49
N ALA A 186 0.71 -13.27 4.54
CA ALA A 186 -0.72 -12.99 4.69
C ALA A 186 -0.94 -11.48 4.84
N ALA A 187 -1.88 -10.92 4.07
CA ALA A 187 -2.12 -9.49 4.03
C ALA A 187 -3.58 -9.18 3.62
N GLU A 188 -4.12 -8.04 4.06
CA GLU A 188 -5.46 -7.56 3.68
C GLU A 188 -5.38 -6.14 3.10
N ALA A 189 -6.12 -5.87 2.03
CA ALA A 189 -6.22 -4.54 1.41
C ALA A 189 -7.56 -3.86 1.71
N THR A 190 -7.82 -3.57 2.99
CA THR A 190 -9.09 -2.98 3.43
C THR A 190 -9.36 -1.66 2.70
N PRO A 191 -10.54 -1.49 2.07
CA PRO A 191 -10.92 -0.23 1.46
C PRO A 191 -10.87 0.89 2.50
N SER A 192 -10.20 1.99 2.15
CA SER A 192 -10.22 3.17 3.01
C SER A 192 -11.65 3.71 3.08
N LEU A 193 -12.34 3.41 4.18
CA LEU A 193 -13.66 3.97 4.47
C LEU A 193 -13.52 5.49 4.51
N LYS A 194 -14.20 6.20 3.61
CA LYS A 194 -14.40 7.64 3.81
C LYS A 194 -15.14 7.79 5.13
N LYS A 195 -14.51 8.42 6.12
CA LYS A 195 -15.19 8.87 7.33
C LYS A 195 -16.36 9.75 6.90
N VAL A 196 -17.58 9.22 6.91
CA VAL A 196 -18.79 9.98 6.63
C VAL A 196 -18.95 10.90 7.82
N ASN A 197 -18.53 12.16 7.68
CA ASN A 197 -18.79 13.18 8.67
C ASN A 197 -20.29 13.51 8.60
N PHE A 198 -21.11 12.85 9.41
CA PHE A 198 -22.47 13.32 9.70
C PHE A 198 -22.35 14.66 10.44
N ARG A 199 -22.35 15.77 9.69
CA ARG A 199 -22.60 17.08 10.29
C ARG A 199 -24.09 17.10 10.64
N ASN A 200 -24.41 16.89 11.91
CA ASN A 200 -25.73 17.20 12.46
C ASN A 200 -26.03 18.67 12.20
N LYS A 201 -26.87 18.94 11.20
CA LYS A 201 -27.44 20.27 10.99
C LYS A 201 -28.57 20.38 11.99
N GLN A 202 -28.32 21.04 13.13
CA GLN A 202 -29.42 21.46 14.00
C GLN A 202 -30.32 22.38 13.18
N VAL A 203 -31.57 21.96 13.00
CA VAL A 203 -32.63 22.81 12.47
C VAL A 203 -33.07 23.70 13.64
N SER A 204 -32.62 24.95 13.65
CA SER A 204 -33.14 25.96 14.57
C SER A 204 -34.53 26.37 14.09
N THR A 205 -35.57 25.91 14.80
CA THR A 205 -36.92 26.46 14.72
C THR A 205 -36.91 27.89 15.24
N LEU A 206 -37.25 28.84 14.36
CA LEU A 206 -37.50 30.24 14.70
C LEU A 206 -38.78 30.32 15.54
N ALA A 207 -38.65 30.56 16.84
CA ALA A 207 -39.75 31.09 17.65
C ALA A 207 -39.79 32.61 17.46
N HIS A 208 -40.85 33.09 16.80
CA HIS A 208 -41.29 34.47 16.88
C HIS A 208 -41.95 34.67 18.25
N GLU A 209 -41.32 35.43 19.14
CA GLU A 209 -42.04 36.08 20.22
C GLU A 209 -41.64 37.55 20.29
N ASN A 210 -42.68 38.37 20.16
CA ASN A 210 -42.69 39.81 20.30
C ASN A 210 -42.23 40.21 21.71
N ASN A 211 -41.39 41.22 21.84
CA ASN A 211 -41.70 42.23 22.84
C ASN A 211 -41.22 43.63 22.45
N SER A 212 -42.19 44.53 22.54
CA SER A 212 -42.10 45.97 22.36
C SER A 212 -41.43 46.63 23.56
N SER A 213 -41.05 47.89 23.36
CA SER A 213 -40.85 48.94 24.37
C SER A 213 -39.71 48.77 25.37
N GLU A 214 -38.65 49.56 25.22
CA GLU A 214 -38.51 50.83 25.96
C GLU A 214 -37.34 51.64 25.42
N THR A 215 -37.68 52.80 24.86
CA THR A 215 -36.78 53.91 24.60
C THR A 215 -36.52 54.65 25.91
N SER A 216 -35.26 54.75 26.33
CA SER A 216 -34.85 55.79 27.28
C SER A 216 -33.50 56.36 26.89
N ILE A 217 -33.55 57.68 26.81
CA ILE A 217 -32.51 58.68 26.57
C ILE A 217 -31.60 58.76 27.81
N GLU A 218 -30.31 59.05 27.59
CA GLU A 218 -29.40 59.92 28.38
C GLU A 218 -27.95 59.55 28.01
N ARG A 219 -26.99 60.45 27.83
CA ARG A 219 -26.88 61.91 27.77
C ARG A 219 -25.51 62.18 27.14
#